data_AF-A0AB33BYU9-F1
#
_entry.id   AF-A0AB33BYU9-F1
#
_cell.length_a   1.000
_cell.length_b   1.000
_cell.length_c   1.000
_cell.angle_alpha   90.00
_cell.angle_beta   90.00
_cell.angle_gamma   90.00
#
_symmetry.space_group_name_H-M   'P 1'
#
loop_
_entity.id
_entity.type
_entity.pdbx_description
1 polymer ?
#
loop_
_entity_poly.entity_id
_entity_poly.type
_entity_poly.pdbx_seq_one_letter_code
_entity_poly.pdbx_strand_id
1 'polypeptide(L)'
;MQIIVTSRWLGYKAEELNHAGFEHFMIQDLDKDQIEDFIKRWHDLAFENRDDKTQKQERLQKAIKESKAIRELAGNPLLLTMMAILNRTQELPRDRSKLYEKASEVLLHQWDFETKEGLIDPELKKYLYNIDLRDKRDILRLVASAMQAGEKGLDANLIYKEELENILTQYLEKTGINKRDASDLTDLIIKQLRYRNFILCSLGGNAFAFVHRTFLEYFCACEFYERFKNRGLPDGINLEELKTKVFGEHYSDPVWKEVLCLLMGMLSAEFPKEVAEELINYLIDMEEKDKGFAHLFLAADTPRKKLIAIGAIDCLGLTTTLIIPSWTFLSSGPEAFAIFHKKFVAHLLSLPLLQKNI
;
A
#
# COMPACT_ATOMS: atom_id res chain seq x y z
N MET A 1 7.72 31.66 -17.41
CA MET A 1 7.23 30.95 -16.20
C MET A 1 7.47 29.46 -16.45
N GLN A 2 8.23 28.79 -15.59
CA GLN A 2 8.40 27.33 -15.68
C GLN A 2 7.29 26.68 -14.86
N ILE A 3 6.56 25.75 -15.46
CA ILE A 3 5.46 25.02 -14.83
C ILE A 3 5.83 23.54 -14.82
N ILE A 4 5.80 22.92 -13.65
CA ILE A 4 5.98 21.47 -13.49
C ILE A 4 4.64 20.88 -13.07
N VAL A 5 4.21 19.85 -13.81
CA VAL A 5 2.97 19.11 -13.52
C VAL A 5 3.35 17.69 -13.15
N THR A 6 2.86 17.21 -12.01
CA THR A 6 3.02 15.82 -11.59
C THR A 6 1.70 15.08 -11.78
N SER A 7 1.74 13.92 -12.40
CA SER A 7 0.57 13.03 -12.57
C SER A 7 0.98 11.59 -12.29
N ARG A 8 -0.01 10.73 -12.08
CA ARG A 8 0.19 9.28 -12.21
C ARG A 8 0.36 8.94 -13.69
N TRP A 9 1.11 7.87 -13.99
CA TRP A 9 1.32 7.44 -15.37
C TRP A 9 0.05 6.86 -15.99
N LEU A 10 -0.77 6.17 -15.19
CA LEU A 10 -2.10 5.71 -15.57
C LEU A 10 -3.11 6.86 -15.47
N GLY A 11 -3.97 6.99 -16.49
CA GLY A 11 -4.95 8.07 -16.61
C GLY A 11 -4.38 9.43 -17.05
N TYR A 12 -3.07 9.52 -17.25
CA TYR A 12 -2.42 10.72 -17.78
C TYR A 12 -2.64 10.84 -19.30
N LYS A 13 -3.10 12.03 -19.72
CA LYS A 13 -3.37 12.32 -21.13
C LYS A 13 -2.13 12.85 -21.82
N ALA A 14 -1.30 11.94 -22.29
CA ALA A 14 -0.01 12.28 -22.88
C ALA A 14 -0.11 13.22 -24.06
N GLU A 15 -1.05 12.97 -24.96
CA GLU A 15 -1.19 13.75 -26.19
C GLU A 15 -1.58 15.22 -25.90
N GLU A 16 -2.54 15.46 -24.99
CA GLU A 16 -2.98 16.81 -24.66
C GLU A 16 -1.85 17.67 -24.09
N LEU A 17 -1.02 17.09 -23.22
CA LEU A 17 0.10 17.82 -22.60
C LEU A 17 1.31 17.96 -23.55
N ASN A 18 1.55 16.97 -24.41
CA ASN A 18 2.51 17.09 -25.51
C ASN A 18 2.14 18.26 -26.43
N HIS A 19 0.86 18.38 -26.83
CA HIS A 19 0.38 19.49 -27.66
C HIS A 19 0.51 20.85 -26.97
N ALA A 20 0.43 20.89 -25.65
CA ALA A 20 0.69 22.09 -24.85
C ALA A 20 2.19 22.40 -24.65
N GLY A 21 3.09 21.60 -25.22
CA GLY A 21 4.54 21.81 -25.18
C GLY A 21 5.23 21.30 -23.91
N PHE A 22 4.59 20.39 -23.16
CA PHE A 22 5.22 19.76 -22.00
C PHE A 22 6.18 18.64 -22.43
N GLU A 23 7.33 18.58 -21.76
CA GLU A 23 8.19 17.38 -21.78
C GLU A 23 7.75 16.40 -20.69
N HIS A 24 7.95 15.11 -20.95
CA HIS A 24 7.46 14.04 -20.11
C HIS A 24 8.58 13.20 -19.52
N PHE A 25 8.54 13.05 -18.20
CA PHE A 25 9.52 12.31 -17.43
C PHE A 25 8.81 11.34 -16.49
N MET A 26 9.39 10.14 -16.32
CA MET A 26 8.90 9.14 -15.38
C MET A 26 9.81 9.11 -14.16
N ILE A 27 9.22 9.27 -12.98
CA ILE A 27 9.94 9.03 -11.72
C ILE A 27 10.16 7.51 -11.61
N GLN A 28 11.42 7.09 -11.59
CA GLN A 28 11.80 5.69 -11.40
C GLN A 28 11.77 5.33 -9.92
N ASP A 29 11.67 4.03 -9.65
CA ASP A 29 11.94 3.49 -8.31
C ASP A 29 13.37 3.83 -7.88
N LEU A 30 13.58 3.90 -6.57
CA LEU A 30 14.90 4.11 -6.01
C LEU A 30 15.81 2.95 -6.38
N ASP A 31 16.96 3.28 -6.97
CA ASP A 31 18.00 2.31 -7.21
C ASP A 31 18.71 1.92 -5.89
N LYS A 32 19.60 0.92 -5.99
CA LYS A 32 20.32 0.40 -4.83
C LYS A 32 21.13 1.48 -4.10
N ASP A 33 21.80 2.36 -4.83
CA ASP A 33 22.68 3.38 -4.24
C ASP A 33 21.85 4.49 -3.58
N GLN A 34 20.71 4.84 -4.19
CA GLN A 34 19.73 5.76 -3.62
C GLN A 34 19.06 5.19 -2.36
N ILE A 35 18.75 3.90 -2.32
CA ILE A 35 18.25 3.22 -1.12
C ILE A 35 19.30 3.27 0.00
N GLU A 36 20.55 2.96 -0.30
CA GLU A 36 21.65 3.01 0.68
C GLU A 36 21.86 4.42 1.23
N ASP A 37 21.85 5.45 0.37
CA ASP A 37 21.95 6.86 0.77
C ASP A 37 20.75 7.32 1.60
N PHE A 38 19.53 6.93 1.20
CA PHE A 38 18.32 7.22 1.97
C PHE A 38 18.42 6.64 3.39
N ILE A 39 18.77 5.36 3.51
CA ILE A 39 18.87 4.67 4.80
C ILE A 39 19.88 5.39 5.70
N LYS A 40 21.05 5.73 5.15
CA LYS A 40 22.09 6.45 5.89
C LYS A 40 21.58 7.80 6.40
N ARG A 41 21.07 8.66 5.51
CA ARG A 41 20.60 10.00 5.87
C ARG A 41 19.42 9.96 6.84
N TRP A 42 18.51 9.01 6.66
CA TRP A 42 17.39 8.82 7.57
C TRP A 42 17.88 8.50 8.99
N HIS A 43 18.82 7.56 9.11
CA HIS A 43 19.37 7.18 10.42
C HIS A 43 20.23 8.28 11.02
N ASP A 44 20.95 9.06 10.21
CA ASP A 44 21.68 10.26 10.66
C ASP A 44 20.74 11.30 11.31
N LEU A 45 19.51 11.43 10.80
CA LEU A 45 18.52 12.39 11.30
C LEU A 45 17.66 11.85 12.44
N ALA A 46 17.36 10.54 12.44
CA ALA A 46 16.39 9.94 13.35
C ALA A 46 16.99 9.46 14.69
N PHE A 47 18.32 9.37 14.80
CA PHE A 47 19.01 8.83 15.99
C PHE A 47 20.12 9.77 16.47
N GLU A 48 20.11 10.07 17.76
CA GLU A 48 21.19 10.81 18.43
C GLU A 48 22.31 9.87 18.93
N ASN A 49 21.94 8.68 19.41
CA ASN A 49 22.88 7.66 19.88
C ASN A 49 23.54 6.92 18.70
N ARG A 50 24.89 6.90 18.66
CA ARG A 50 25.66 6.27 17.58
C ARG A 50 25.54 4.75 17.52
N ASP A 51 25.46 4.08 18.66
CA ASP A 51 25.43 2.61 18.72
C ASP A 51 24.07 2.10 18.25
N ASP A 52 22.97 2.71 18.72
CA ASP A 52 21.62 2.40 18.26
C ASP A 52 21.47 2.68 16.77
N LYS A 53 21.95 3.84 16.31
CA LYS A 53 21.95 4.21 14.89
C LYS A 53 22.63 3.13 14.04
N THR A 54 23.87 2.75 14.40
CA THR A 54 24.66 1.78 13.63
C THR A 54 23.96 0.42 13.60
N GLN A 55 23.49 -0.05 14.75
CA GLN A 55 22.76 -1.31 14.85
C GLN A 55 21.49 -1.31 13.99
N LYS A 56 20.66 -0.27 14.09
CA LYS A 56 19.40 -0.19 13.30
C LYS A 56 19.70 -0.05 11.82
N GLN A 57 20.67 0.77 11.44
CA GLN A 57 21.05 0.95 10.04
C GLN A 57 21.51 -0.37 9.41
N GLU A 58 22.44 -1.08 10.05
CA GLU A 58 22.95 -2.37 9.57
C GLU A 58 21.84 -3.41 9.47
N ARG A 59 20.93 -3.44 10.45
CA ARG A 59 19.78 -4.36 10.43
C ARG A 59 18.86 -4.12 9.23
N LEU A 60 18.53 -2.86 8.93
CA LEU A 60 17.70 -2.53 7.77
C LEU A 60 18.39 -2.87 6.45
N GLN A 61 19.67 -2.52 6.32
CA GLN A 61 20.47 -2.85 5.14
C GLN A 61 20.55 -4.35 4.92
N LYS A 62 20.76 -5.12 6.01
CA LYS A 62 20.77 -6.59 5.97
C LYS A 62 19.42 -7.15 5.51
N ALA A 63 18.31 -6.66 6.06
CA ALA A 63 16.97 -7.11 5.67
C ALA A 63 16.69 -6.90 4.17
N ILE A 64 17.06 -5.73 3.63
CA ILE A 64 16.92 -5.39 2.20
C ILE A 64 17.87 -6.24 1.33
N LYS A 65 19.08 -6.53 1.82
CA LYS A 65 20.03 -7.37 1.09
C LYS A 65 19.57 -8.83 1.00
N GLU A 66 19.07 -9.38 2.11
CA GLU A 66 18.76 -10.81 2.26
C GLU A 66 17.38 -11.20 1.72
N SER A 67 16.40 -10.27 1.66
CA SER A 67 15.06 -10.55 1.13
C SER A 67 14.82 -9.84 -0.20
N LYS A 68 14.54 -10.62 -1.25
CA LYS A 68 14.15 -10.09 -2.57
C LYS A 68 12.86 -9.27 -2.48
N ALA A 69 11.84 -9.79 -1.79
CA ALA A 69 10.57 -9.11 -1.57
C ALA A 69 10.78 -7.72 -0.95
N ILE A 70 11.55 -7.65 0.14
CA ILE A 70 11.82 -6.38 0.84
C ILE A 70 12.63 -5.43 -0.03
N ARG A 71 13.59 -5.94 -0.83
CA ARG A 71 14.36 -5.13 -1.76
C ARG A 71 13.50 -4.48 -2.84
N GLU A 72 12.57 -5.21 -3.43
CA GLU A 72 11.66 -4.66 -4.45
C GLU A 72 10.78 -3.56 -3.87
N LEU A 73 10.28 -3.76 -2.64
CA LEU A 73 9.49 -2.74 -1.94
C LEU A 73 10.30 -1.51 -1.53
N ALA A 74 11.60 -1.68 -1.25
CA ALA A 74 12.49 -0.59 -0.88
C ALA A 74 12.73 0.41 -2.02
N GLY A 75 12.48 0.00 -3.27
CA GLY A 75 12.45 0.91 -4.42
C GLY A 75 11.36 1.98 -4.30
N ASN A 76 10.27 1.69 -3.59
CA ASN A 76 9.22 2.66 -3.31
C ASN A 76 9.62 3.56 -2.11
N PRO A 77 9.81 4.88 -2.28
CA PRO A 77 10.26 5.76 -1.21
C PRO A 77 9.36 5.78 0.04
N LEU A 78 8.04 5.63 -0.15
CA LEU A 78 7.10 5.57 0.97
C LEU A 78 7.30 4.29 1.78
N LEU A 79 7.36 3.13 1.12
CA LEU A 79 7.57 1.86 1.82
C LEU A 79 8.94 1.79 2.46
N LEU A 80 9.99 2.33 1.83
CA LEU A 80 11.30 2.45 2.45
C LEU A 80 11.26 3.33 3.72
N THR A 81 10.51 4.44 3.68
CA THR A 81 10.27 5.27 4.87
C THR A 81 9.56 4.47 5.98
N MET A 82 8.52 3.69 5.64
CA MET A 82 7.81 2.83 6.60
C MET A 82 8.71 1.75 7.19
N MET A 83 9.52 1.09 6.37
CA MET A 83 10.52 0.13 6.82
C MET A 83 11.50 0.76 7.80
N ALA A 84 12.02 1.95 7.49
CA ALA A 84 12.94 2.65 8.36
C ALA A 84 12.31 3.03 9.72
N ILE A 85 11.03 3.38 9.72
CA ILE A 85 10.24 3.64 10.93
C ILE A 85 10.04 2.36 11.75
N LEU A 86 9.57 1.28 11.12
CA LEU A 86 9.36 -0.02 11.77
C LEU A 86 10.65 -0.58 12.37
N ASN A 87 11.77 -0.39 11.66
CA ASN A 87 13.09 -0.80 12.08
C ASN A 87 13.62 -0.03 13.31
N ARG A 88 12.91 0.97 13.83
CA ARG A 88 13.26 1.56 15.14
C ARG A 88 12.92 0.62 16.29
N THR A 89 11.78 -0.07 16.20
CA THR A 89 11.19 -0.79 17.35
C THR A 89 11.21 -2.31 17.19
N GLN A 90 11.22 -2.83 15.97
CA GLN A 90 11.11 -4.27 15.72
C GLN A 90 11.89 -4.70 14.47
N GLU A 91 12.12 -6.00 14.32
CA GLU A 91 12.67 -6.55 13.08
C GLU A 91 11.64 -6.45 11.95
N LEU A 92 12.12 -6.29 10.71
CA LEU A 92 11.22 -6.27 9.55
C LEU A 92 10.72 -7.69 9.26
N PRO A 93 9.42 -7.83 8.93
CA PRO A 93 8.93 -9.08 8.39
C PRO A 93 9.63 -9.39 7.07
N ARG A 94 9.76 -10.69 6.76
CA ARG A 94 10.33 -11.14 5.49
C ARG A 94 9.30 -11.17 4.36
N ASP A 95 8.03 -11.28 4.72
CA ASP A 95 6.90 -11.40 3.81
C ASP A 95 6.37 -10.02 3.39
N ARG A 96 6.14 -9.85 2.08
CA ARG A 96 5.59 -8.63 1.48
C ARG A 96 4.29 -8.21 2.15
N SER A 97 3.29 -9.09 2.18
CA SER A 97 1.97 -8.79 2.78
C SER A 97 2.07 -8.37 4.25
N LYS A 98 2.94 -9.02 5.03
CA LYS A 98 3.17 -8.68 6.43
C LYS A 98 3.84 -7.32 6.60
N LEU A 99 4.72 -6.92 5.68
CA LEU A 99 5.29 -5.57 5.70
C LEU A 99 4.22 -4.50 5.47
N TYR A 100 3.34 -4.70 4.49
CA TYR A 100 2.23 -3.78 4.25
C TYR A 100 1.29 -3.71 5.45
N GLU A 101 1.01 -4.86 6.07
CA GLU A 101 0.26 -4.90 7.31
C GLU A 101 0.91 -4.02 8.37
N LYS A 102 2.19 -4.26 8.69
CA LYS A 102 2.91 -3.47 9.70
C LYS A 102 3.01 -1.99 9.34
N ALA A 103 3.20 -1.66 8.07
CA ALA A 103 3.20 -0.27 7.60
C ALA A 103 1.83 0.39 7.79
N SER A 104 0.74 -0.32 7.47
CA SER A 104 -0.63 0.17 7.70
C SER A 104 -0.91 0.32 9.19
N GLU A 105 -0.44 -0.60 10.03
CA GLU A 105 -0.59 -0.51 11.48
C GLU A 105 0.13 0.72 12.04
N VAL A 106 1.32 1.07 11.55
CA VAL A 106 2.01 2.31 11.96
C VAL A 106 1.16 3.55 11.68
N LEU A 107 0.46 3.59 10.56
CA LEU A 107 -0.43 4.70 10.23
C LEU A 107 -1.73 4.68 11.04
N LEU A 108 -2.31 3.50 11.24
CA LEU A 108 -3.63 3.33 11.85
C LEU A 108 -3.61 3.23 13.37
N HIS A 109 -2.45 2.95 13.97
CA HIS A 109 -2.33 2.77 15.40
C HIS A 109 -2.91 3.99 16.11
N GLN A 110 -3.64 3.71 17.19
CA GLN A 110 -4.21 4.73 18.05
C GLN A 110 -3.09 5.67 18.49
N TRP A 111 -3.25 6.94 18.13
CA TRP A 111 -2.60 8.02 18.84
C TRP A 111 -3.43 8.25 20.09
N ASP A 112 -3.01 7.71 21.22
CA ASP A 112 -3.60 7.94 22.55
C ASP A 112 -3.38 9.39 23.06
N PHE A 113 -3.30 10.39 22.17
CA PHE A 113 -2.96 11.76 22.55
C PHE A 113 -3.98 12.84 22.13
N GLU A 114 -5.22 12.46 21.84
CA GLU A 114 -6.34 13.41 21.81
C GLU A 114 -7.24 13.31 23.05
N THR A 115 -6.69 12.80 24.15
CA THR A 115 -7.28 12.95 25.48
C THR A 115 -6.91 14.27 26.15
N LYS A 116 -6.06 15.11 25.53
CA LYS A 116 -5.49 16.30 26.19
C LYS A 116 -5.94 17.69 25.72
N GLU A 117 -6.81 17.84 24.73
CA GLU A 117 -7.45 19.15 24.50
C GLU A 117 -8.94 18.96 24.21
N GLY A 118 -9.79 19.65 24.98
CA GLY A 118 -11.24 19.48 25.06
C GLY A 118 -12.02 19.92 23.81
N LEU A 119 -11.70 19.32 22.65
CA LEU A 119 -12.27 19.64 21.34
C LEU A 119 -13.25 18.58 20.82
N ILE A 120 -13.49 17.50 21.57
CA ILE A 120 -14.42 16.43 21.22
C ILE A 120 -15.49 16.34 22.31
N ASP A 121 -16.76 16.26 21.90
CA ASP A 121 -17.89 16.01 22.80
C ASP A 121 -17.58 14.78 23.69
N PRO A 122 -17.62 14.92 25.03
CA PRO A 122 -17.40 13.81 25.95
C PRO A 122 -18.26 12.57 25.68
N GLU A 123 -19.47 12.73 25.17
CA GLU A 123 -20.36 11.62 24.81
C GLU A 123 -19.86 10.85 23.57
N LEU A 124 -19.39 11.57 22.53
CA LEU A 124 -18.81 10.96 21.32
C LEU A 124 -17.43 10.33 21.59
N LYS A 125 -16.69 10.87 22.56
CA LYS A 125 -15.37 10.37 22.97
C LYS A 125 -15.43 8.93 23.49
N LYS A 126 -16.53 8.53 24.12
CA LYS A 126 -16.77 7.15 24.59
C LYS A 126 -16.78 6.16 23.43
N TYR A 127 -17.41 6.52 22.31
CA TYR A 127 -17.48 5.65 21.14
C TYR A 127 -16.18 5.61 20.35
N LEU A 128 -15.45 6.74 20.25
CA LEU A 128 -14.13 6.76 19.61
C LEU A 128 -13.10 5.86 20.32
N TYR A 129 -13.20 5.68 21.63
CA TYR A 129 -12.35 4.75 22.38
C TYR A 129 -12.59 3.28 22.00
N ASN A 130 -13.81 2.96 21.56
CA ASN A 130 -14.18 1.61 21.16
C ASN A 130 -13.82 1.31 19.70
N ILE A 131 -13.50 2.32 18.88
CA ILE A 131 -13.02 2.11 17.51
C ILE A 131 -11.53 1.79 17.57
N ASP A 132 -11.23 0.50 17.51
CA ASP A 132 -9.88 0.00 17.63
C ASP A 132 -9.17 -0.09 16.27
N LEU A 133 -7.97 -0.66 16.26
CA LEU A 133 -7.20 -0.86 15.04
C LEU A 133 -7.90 -1.80 14.06
N ARG A 134 -8.62 -2.81 14.55
CA ARG A 134 -9.36 -3.76 13.72
C ARG A 134 -10.51 -3.05 13.02
N ASP A 135 -11.27 -2.23 13.73
CA ASP A 135 -12.37 -1.46 13.13
C ASP A 135 -11.90 -0.56 11.99
N LYS A 136 -10.78 0.13 12.20
CA LYS A 136 -10.18 0.99 11.15
C LYS A 136 -9.75 0.20 9.93
N ARG A 137 -9.16 -0.98 10.14
CA ARG A 137 -8.77 -1.88 9.04
C ARG A 137 -10.00 -2.35 8.27
N ASP A 138 -11.05 -2.76 8.98
CA ASP A 138 -12.30 -3.23 8.38
C ASP A 138 -12.97 -2.12 7.56
N ILE A 139 -13.06 -0.90 8.10
CA ILE A 139 -13.53 0.28 7.37
C ILE A 139 -12.72 0.51 6.09
N LEU A 140 -11.38 0.51 6.17
CA LEU A 140 -10.52 0.81 5.02
C LEU A 140 -10.55 -0.26 3.94
N ARG A 141 -10.80 -1.53 4.31
CA ARG A 141 -11.06 -2.61 3.35
C ARG A 141 -12.36 -2.39 2.58
N LEU A 142 -13.44 -2.02 3.28
CA LEU A 142 -14.71 -1.69 2.65
C LEU A 142 -14.58 -0.48 1.71
N VAL A 143 -13.85 0.56 2.14
CA VAL A 143 -13.53 1.72 1.30
C VAL A 143 -12.72 1.31 0.07
N ALA A 144 -11.70 0.47 0.22
CA ALA A 144 -10.91 -0.03 -0.90
C ALA A 144 -11.76 -0.86 -1.88
N SER A 145 -12.68 -1.68 -1.36
CA SER A 145 -13.63 -2.43 -2.17
C SER A 145 -14.53 -1.53 -2.99
N ALA A 146 -15.07 -0.46 -2.38
CA ALA A 146 -15.94 0.49 -3.06
C ALA A 146 -15.20 1.26 -4.15
N MET A 147 -13.98 1.73 -3.86
CA MET A 147 -13.11 2.36 -4.86
C MET A 147 -12.83 1.44 -6.04
N GLN A 148 -12.60 0.14 -5.80
CA GLN A 148 -12.42 -0.82 -6.89
C GLN A 148 -13.71 -1.07 -7.69
N ALA A 149 -14.88 -1.07 -7.04
CA ALA A 149 -16.15 -1.24 -7.73
C ALA A 149 -16.57 -0.02 -8.58
N GLY A 150 -15.91 1.14 -8.39
CA GLY A 150 -16.17 2.35 -9.15
C GLY A 150 -15.78 2.25 -10.64
N GLU A 151 -16.26 3.19 -11.45
CA GLU A 151 -16.14 3.19 -12.93
C GLU A 151 -14.70 3.03 -13.45
N LYS A 152 -13.72 3.56 -12.73
CA LYS A 152 -12.29 3.51 -13.06
C LYS A 152 -11.48 2.60 -12.13
N GLY A 153 -12.16 1.87 -11.25
CA GLY A 153 -11.57 0.98 -10.25
C GLY A 153 -10.42 1.59 -9.44
N LEU A 154 -9.47 0.74 -9.07
CA LEU A 154 -8.27 1.08 -8.30
C LEU A 154 -7.43 2.20 -8.93
N ASP A 155 -7.53 2.42 -10.24
CA ASP A 155 -6.73 3.43 -10.92
C ASP A 155 -7.13 4.85 -10.54
N ALA A 156 -8.44 5.09 -10.38
CA ALA A 156 -8.92 6.39 -9.95
C ALA A 156 -8.47 6.76 -8.54
N ASN A 157 -8.32 5.76 -7.65
CA ASN A 157 -8.03 6.00 -6.22
C ASN A 157 -8.94 7.09 -5.65
N LEU A 158 -10.25 6.97 -5.90
CA LEU A 158 -11.22 8.02 -5.65
C LEU A 158 -12.49 7.41 -5.06
N ILE A 159 -13.01 8.06 -4.01
CA ILE A 159 -14.32 7.79 -3.43
C ILE A 159 -15.04 9.12 -3.19
N TYR A 160 -16.32 9.18 -3.53
CA TYR A 160 -17.12 10.36 -3.21
C TYR A 160 -17.47 10.40 -1.73
N LYS A 161 -17.63 11.62 -1.20
CA LYS A 161 -17.93 11.86 0.21
C LYS A 161 -19.15 11.06 0.68
N GLU A 162 -20.25 11.13 -0.06
CA GLU A 162 -21.50 10.45 0.27
C GLU A 162 -21.31 8.93 0.37
N GLU A 163 -20.57 8.33 -0.56
CA GLU A 163 -20.28 6.91 -0.55
C GLU A 163 -19.38 6.51 0.63
N LEU A 164 -18.34 7.31 0.91
CA LEU A 164 -17.48 7.12 2.07
C LEU A 164 -18.28 7.19 3.38
N GLU A 165 -19.13 8.20 3.53
CA GLU A 165 -19.99 8.36 4.70
C GLU A 165 -20.97 7.20 4.86
N ASN A 166 -21.55 6.72 3.76
CA ASN A 166 -22.44 5.56 3.77
C ASN A 166 -21.73 4.30 4.24
N ILE A 167 -20.50 4.03 3.77
CA ILE A 167 -19.70 2.87 4.18
C ILE A 167 -19.44 2.91 5.69
N LEU A 168 -18.97 4.05 6.20
CA LEU A 168 -18.66 4.20 7.63
C LEU A 168 -19.94 4.11 8.48
N THR A 169 -21.02 4.78 8.08
CA THR A 169 -22.30 4.74 8.80
C THR A 169 -22.83 3.32 8.88
N GLN A 170 -22.84 2.57 7.77
CA GLN A 170 -23.29 1.18 7.75
C GLN A 170 -22.41 0.27 8.60
N TYR A 171 -21.09 0.49 8.60
CA TYR A 171 -20.17 -0.26 9.45
C TYR A 171 -20.49 -0.03 10.94
N LEU A 172 -20.64 1.23 11.35
CA LEU A 172 -20.96 1.61 12.74
C LEU A 172 -22.34 1.10 13.19
N GLU A 173 -23.35 1.14 12.31
CA GLU A 173 -24.66 0.57 12.61
C GLU A 173 -24.58 -0.95 12.83
N LYS A 174 -23.79 -1.67 12.02
CA LYS A 174 -23.56 -3.11 12.18
C LYS A 174 -22.84 -3.45 13.49
N THR A 175 -22.03 -2.54 14.04
CA THR A 175 -21.37 -2.73 15.34
C THR A 175 -22.26 -2.33 16.54
N GLY A 176 -23.51 -1.94 16.29
CA GLY A 176 -24.52 -1.67 17.32
C GLY A 176 -24.64 -0.19 17.72
N ILE A 177 -24.03 0.73 16.98
CA ILE A 177 -24.15 2.17 17.20
C ILE A 177 -25.46 2.65 16.56
N ASN A 178 -26.22 3.50 17.26
CA ASN A 178 -27.46 4.03 16.70
C ASN A 178 -27.18 5.00 15.53
N LYS A 179 -28.14 5.14 14.62
CA LYS A 179 -27.98 5.92 13.38
C LYS A 179 -27.53 7.37 13.58
N ARG A 180 -28.01 8.04 14.64
CA ARG A 180 -27.64 9.44 14.92
C ARG A 180 -26.16 9.53 15.30
N ASP A 181 -25.75 8.73 16.27
CA ASP A 181 -24.35 8.69 16.74
C ASP A 181 -23.41 8.19 15.63
N ALA A 182 -23.86 7.25 14.79
CA ALA A 182 -23.09 6.75 13.65
C ALA A 182 -22.74 7.84 12.63
N SER A 183 -23.67 8.77 12.36
CA SER A 183 -23.44 9.92 11.49
C SER A 183 -22.39 10.87 12.07
N ASP A 184 -22.53 11.24 13.35
CA ASP A 184 -21.58 12.16 14.02
C ASP A 184 -20.18 11.54 14.14
N LEU A 185 -20.10 10.23 14.40
CA LEU A 185 -18.85 9.48 14.47
C LEU A 185 -18.19 9.32 13.10
N THR A 186 -18.97 9.15 12.04
CA THR A 186 -18.44 9.06 10.66
C THR A 186 -17.59 10.27 10.32
N ASP A 187 -18.08 11.48 10.58
CA ASP A 187 -17.34 12.72 10.36
C ASP A 187 -16.03 12.78 11.18
N LEU A 188 -16.06 12.31 12.41
CA LEU A 188 -14.89 12.25 13.30
C LEU A 188 -13.85 11.25 12.79
N ILE A 189 -14.27 10.05 12.39
CA ILE A 189 -13.38 9.02 11.84
C ILE A 189 -12.75 9.50 10.53
N ILE A 190 -13.51 10.12 9.62
CA ILE A 190 -12.96 10.68 8.38
C ILE A 190 -11.90 11.74 8.69
N LYS A 191 -12.15 12.64 9.66
CA LYS A 191 -11.15 13.62 10.11
C LYS A 191 -9.90 12.92 10.69
N GLN A 192 -10.08 11.88 11.48
CA GLN A 192 -8.97 11.10 12.04
C GLN A 192 -8.13 10.43 10.94
N LEU A 193 -8.77 9.72 10.01
CA LEU A 193 -8.10 9.04 8.90
C LEU A 193 -7.32 10.00 8.00
N ARG A 194 -7.76 11.26 7.91
CA ARG A 194 -7.11 12.31 7.10
C ARG A 194 -5.98 13.03 7.81
N TYR A 195 -6.26 13.59 8.98
CA TYR A 195 -5.35 14.52 9.65
C TYR A 195 -4.47 13.86 10.70
N ARG A 196 -4.85 12.68 11.19
CA ARG A 196 -4.14 11.96 12.24
C ARG A 196 -3.50 10.66 11.77
N ASN A 197 -4.16 9.89 10.91
CA ASN A 197 -3.57 8.67 10.36
C ASN A 197 -2.85 8.92 9.02
N PHE A 198 -3.13 10.05 8.37
CA PHE A 198 -2.56 10.41 7.06
C PHE A 198 -2.70 9.28 6.02
N ILE A 199 -3.80 8.54 6.08
CA ILE A 199 -4.06 7.44 5.14
C ILE A 199 -5.04 7.83 4.05
N LEU A 200 -5.94 8.78 4.35
CA LEU A 200 -6.83 9.40 3.37
C LEU A 200 -6.49 10.88 3.17
N CYS A 201 -6.75 11.41 1.98
CA CYS A 201 -6.69 12.85 1.69
C CYS A 201 -7.96 13.30 0.95
N SER A 202 -8.21 14.61 0.95
CA SER A 202 -9.29 15.19 0.12
C SER A 202 -8.71 15.65 -1.21
N LEU A 203 -9.42 15.35 -2.29
CA LEU A 203 -9.08 15.78 -3.65
C LEU A 203 -9.77 17.10 -4.04
N GLY A 204 -10.57 17.69 -3.15
CA GLY A 204 -11.55 18.71 -3.50
C GLY A 204 -12.82 18.09 -4.11
N GLY A 205 -13.82 18.92 -4.44
CA GLY A 205 -15.04 18.46 -5.12
C GLY A 205 -15.84 17.38 -4.36
N ASN A 206 -15.79 17.36 -3.02
CA ASN A 206 -16.38 16.30 -2.19
C ASN A 206 -15.88 14.89 -2.51
N ALA A 207 -14.61 14.74 -2.89
CA ALA A 207 -13.97 13.45 -3.11
C ALA A 207 -12.77 13.23 -2.18
N PHE A 208 -12.49 11.96 -1.90
CA PHE A 208 -11.38 11.47 -1.10
C PHE A 208 -10.58 10.42 -1.85
N ALA A 209 -9.34 10.22 -1.42
CA ALA A 209 -8.42 9.23 -1.97
C ALA A 209 -7.57 8.62 -0.85
N PHE A 210 -7.02 7.43 -1.07
CA PHE A 210 -5.85 7.02 -0.29
C PHE A 210 -4.69 7.95 -0.64
N VAL A 211 -3.98 8.41 0.38
CA VAL A 211 -2.78 9.24 0.23
C VAL A 211 -1.75 8.55 -0.68
N HIS A 212 -1.64 7.22 -0.54
CA HIS A 212 -0.83 6.40 -1.41
C HIS A 212 -1.58 5.14 -1.83
N ARG A 213 -1.56 4.84 -3.13
CA ARG A 213 -2.30 3.71 -3.71
C ARG A 213 -1.83 2.34 -3.21
N THR A 214 -0.57 2.22 -2.82
CA THR A 214 -0.05 1.03 -2.13
C THR A 214 -0.93 0.59 -0.95
N PHE A 215 -1.54 1.53 -0.21
CA PHE A 215 -2.49 1.17 0.85
C PHE A 215 -3.86 0.79 0.29
N LEU A 216 -4.34 1.45 -0.77
CA LEU A 216 -5.55 1.03 -1.48
C LEU A 216 -5.42 -0.41 -1.99
N GLU A 217 -4.30 -0.74 -2.66
CA GLU A 217 -4.00 -2.08 -3.18
C GLU A 217 -3.94 -3.12 -2.06
N TYR A 218 -3.30 -2.78 -0.95
CA TYR A 218 -3.24 -3.66 0.21
C TYR A 218 -4.61 -3.92 0.85
N PHE A 219 -5.40 -2.86 1.10
CA PHE A 219 -6.73 -3.05 1.68
C PHE A 219 -7.70 -3.75 0.71
N CYS A 220 -7.52 -3.57 -0.60
CA CYS A 220 -8.23 -4.33 -1.62
C CYS A 220 -7.87 -5.83 -1.55
N ALA A 221 -6.57 -6.16 -1.44
CA ALA A 221 -6.13 -7.55 -1.26
C ALA A 221 -6.68 -8.15 0.05
N CYS A 222 -6.64 -7.39 1.15
CA CYS A 222 -7.25 -7.80 2.43
C CYS A 222 -8.75 -8.08 2.29
N GLU A 223 -9.47 -7.28 1.51
CA GLU A 223 -10.91 -7.48 1.29
C GLU A 223 -11.18 -8.86 0.67
N PHE A 224 -10.54 -9.18 -0.44
CA PHE A 224 -10.72 -10.47 -1.11
C PHE A 224 -10.26 -11.65 -0.25
N TYR A 225 -9.15 -11.49 0.47
CA TYR A 225 -8.67 -12.50 1.41
C TYR A 225 -9.73 -12.83 2.47
N GLU A 226 -10.40 -11.82 3.01
CA GLU A 226 -11.41 -12.01 4.07
C GLU A 226 -12.72 -12.60 3.54
N ARG A 227 -13.15 -12.19 2.34
CA ARG A 227 -14.29 -12.82 1.68
C ARG A 227 -14.01 -14.30 1.45
N PHE A 228 -12.79 -14.67 1.07
CA PHE A 228 -12.41 -16.06 0.92
C PHE A 228 -12.29 -16.81 2.26
N LYS A 229 -11.79 -16.14 3.30
CA LYS A 229 -11.77 -16.68 4.67
C LYS A 229 -13.19 -16.99 5.15
N ASN A 230 -14.12 -16.11 4.84
CA ASN A 230 -15.55 -16.21 5.16
C ASN A 230 -16.37 -16.97 4.10
N ARG A 231 -15.73 -17.80 3.26
CA ARG A 231 -16.43 -18.62 2.26
C ARG A 231 -17.57 -19.43 2.89
N GLY A 232 -18.74 -19.42 2.25
CA GLY A 232 -19.96 -20.04 2.76
C GLY A 232 -20.85 -19.13 3.61
N LEU A 233 -20.40 -17.90 3.92
CA LEU A 233 -21.25 -16.83 4.44
C LEU A 233 -21.79 -15.95 3.29
N PRO A 234 -22.84 -15.12 3.51
CA PRO A 234 -23.49 -14.34 2.46
C PRO A 234 -22.56 -13.46 1.61
N ASP A 235 -21.52 -12.88 2.22
CA ASP A 235 -20.55 -12.00 1.54
C ASP A 235 -19.23 -12.71 1.21
N GLY A 236 -19.17 -14.04 1.40
CA GLY A 236 -17.99 -14.86 1.15
C GLY A 236 -17.84 -15.25 -0.32
N ILE A 237 -16.60 -15.45 -0.76
CA ILE A 237 -16.30 -15.96 -2.11
C ILE A 237 -15.68 -17.36 -2.02
N ASN A 238 -16.10 -18.26 -2.91
CA ASN A 238 -15.50 -19.60 -2.97
C ASN A 238 -14.23 -19.61 -3.85
N LEU A 239 -13.55 -20.76 -3.92
CA LEU A 239 -12.30 -20.89 -4.66
C LEU A 239 -12.47 -20.66 -6.17
N GLU A 240 -13.56 -21.13 -6.78
CA GLU A 240 -13.81 -20.90 -8.20
C GLU A 240 -14.07 -19.44 -8.51
N GLU A 241 -14.80 -18.72 -7.65
CA GLU A 241 -14.99 -17.28 -7.79
C GLU A 241 -13.70 -16.50 -7.60
N LEU A 242 -12.87 -16.87 -6.62
CA LEU A 242 -11.55 -16.30 -6.44
C LEU A 242 -10.68 -16.51 -7.69
N LYS A 243 -10.64 -17.74 -8.22
CA LYS A 243 -9.89 -18.09 -9.43
C LYS A 243 -10.35 -17.29 -10.64
N THR A 244 -11.65 -17.31 -10.92
CA THR A 244 -12.18 -16.77 -12.19
C THR A 244 -12.42 -15.26 -12.13
N LYS A 245 -13.12 -14.77 -11.10
CA LYS A 245 -13.56 -13.37 -11.01
C LYS A 245 -12.52 -12.42 -10.41
N VAL A 246 -11.51 -12.94 -9.71
CA VAL A 246 -10.46 -12.10 -9.10
C VAL A 246 -9.14 -12.28 -9.84
N PHE A 247 -8.61 -13.50 -9.88
CA PHE A 247 -7.35 -13.73 -10.58
C PHE A 247 -7.54 -13.73 -12.11
N GLY A 248 -8.54 -14.45 -12.63
CA GLY A 248 -8.77 -14.59 -14.07
C GLY A 248 -9.17 -13.32 -14.80
N GLU A 249 -9.99 -12.46 -14.19
CA GLU A 249 -10.40 -11.19 -14.81
C GLU A 249 -9.29 -10.12 -14.77
N HIS A 250 -8.32 -10.25 -13.86
CA HIS A 250 -7.35 -9.19 -13.58
C HIS A 250 -5.89 -9.57 -13.75
N TYR A 251 -5.55 -10.82 -14.12
CA TYR A 251 -4.16 -11.29 -14.22
C TYR A 251 -3.29 -10.46 -15.18
N SER A 252 -3.88 -9.97 -16.28
CA SER A 252 -3.20 -9.17 -17.29
C SER A 252 -3.26 -7.66 -17.01
N ASP A 253 -3.98 -7.23 -15.97
CA ASP A 253 -4.14 -5.82 -15.64
C ASP A 253 -2.98 -5.34 -14.75
N PRO A 254 -2.11 -4.42 -15.23
CA PRO A 254 -1.01 -3.87 -14.44
C PRO A 254 -1.49 -3.17 -13.16
N VAL A 255 -2.73 -2.67 -13.14
CA VAL A 255 -3.32 -2.01 -11.97
C VAL A 255 -3.52 -2.97 -10.81
N TRP A 256 -3.82 -4.23 -11.12
CA TRP A 256 -4.13 -5.29 -10.17
C TRP A 256 -2.94 -6.14 -9.76
N LYS A 257 -1.82 -6.02 -10.47
CA LYS A 257 -0.60 -6.80 -10.19
C LYS A 257 -0.26 -6.84 -8.69
N GLU A 258 -0.24 -5.69 -8.04
CA GLU A 258 0.10 -5.61 -6.61
C GLU A 258 -0.95 -6.28 -5.72
N VAL A 259 -2.24 -6.09 -6.03
CA VAL A 259 -3.35 -6.71 -5.29
C VAL A 259 -3.27 -8.23 -5.37
N LEU A 260 -3.05 -8.77 -6.58
CA LEU A 260 -2.94 -10.22 -6.80
C LEU A 260 -1.70 -10.80 -6.10
N CYS A 261 -0.55 -10.11 -6.15
CA CYS A 261 0.67 -10.51 -5.43
C CYS A 261 0.42 -10.57 -3.90
N LEU A 262 -0.17 -9.52 -3.34
CA LEU A 262 -0.46 -9.43 -1.91
C LEU A 262 -1.46 -10.49 -1.47
N LEU A 263 -2.55 -10.65 -2.22
CA LEU A 263 -3.58 -11.64 -1.98
C LEU A 263 -2.98 -13.06 -2.04
N MET A 264 -2.16 -13.36 -3.04
CA MET A 264 -1.51 -14.67 -3.14
C MET A 264 -0.58 -14.95 -1.98
N GLY A 265 0.20 -13.95 -1.54
CA GLY A 265 1.06 -14.06 -0.36
C GLY A 265 0.27 -14.31 0.92
N MET A 266 -0.86 -13.62 1.12
CA MET A 266 -1.75 -13.84 2.27
C MET A 266 -2.36 -15.25 2.25
N LEU A 267 -2.86 -15.68 1.09
CA LEU A 267 -3.48 -17.00 0.94
C LEU A 267 -2.49 -18.13 1.22
N SER A 268 -1.28 -18.02 0.69
CA SER A 268 -0.22 -19.03 0.84
C SER A 268 0.31 -19.14 2.28
N ALA A 269 0.14 -18.09 3.08
CA ALA A 269 0.58 -18.08 4.48
C ALA A 269 -0.38 -18.83 5.41
N GLU A 270 -1.68 -18.82 5.10
CA GLU A 270 -2.72 -19.28 6.04
C GLU A 270 -3.56 -20.47 5.56
N PHE A 271 -3.71 -20.65 4.25
CA PHE A 271 -4.50 -21.76 3.70
C PHE A 271 -3.62 -22.95 3.30
N PRO A 272 -4.23 -24.15 3.12
CA PRO A 272 -3.53 -25.30 2.56
C PRO A 272 -2.87 -24.96 1.21
N LYS A 273 -1.69 -25.54 0.97
CA LYS A 273 -0.87 -25.26 -0.21
C LYS A 273 -1.60 -25.51 -1.53
N GLU A 274 -2.58 -26.42 -1.51
CA GLU A 274 -3.43 -26.77 -2.64
C GLU A 274 -4.18 -25.56 -3.20
N VAL A 275 -4.58 -24.62 -2.34
CA VAL A 275 -5.25 -23.37 -2.78
C VAL A 275 -4.32 -22.52 -3.66
N ALA A 276 -3.06 -22.37 -3.23
CA ALA A 276 -2.07 -21.61 -3.99
C ALA A 276 -1.61 -22.35 -5.25
N GLU A 277 -1.38 -23.67 -5.14
CA GLU A 277 -1.05 -24.53 -6.29
C GLU A 277 -2.12 -24.44 -7.38
N GLU A 278 -3.41 -24.48 -6.99
CA GLU A 278 -4.53 -24.39 -7.93
C GLU A 278 -4.62 -23.02 -8.62
N LEU A 279 -4.42 -21.93 -7.87
CA LEU A 279 -4.40 -20.57 -8.43
C LEU A 279 -3.22 -20.37 -9.38
N ILE A 280 -2.02 -20.87 -9.03
CA ILE A 280 -0.83 -20.78 -9.89
C ILE A 280 -1.03 -21.56 -11.18
N ASN A 281 -1.52 -22.80 -11.11
CA ASN A 281 -1.77 -23.62 -12.30
C ASN A 281 -2.80 -22.96 -13.23
N TYR A 282 -3.87 -22.39 -12.65
CA TYR A 282 -4.87 -21.65 -13.43
C TYR A 282 -4.26 -20.45 -14.17
N LEU A 283 -3.38 -19.68 -13.52
CA LEU A 283 -2.71 -18.54 -14.15
C LEU A 283 -1.75 -18.96 -15.26
N ILE A 284 -1.03 -20.08 -15.10
CA ILE A 284 -0.16 -20.65 -16.14
C ILE A 284 -1.00 -21.05 -17.36
N ASP A 285 -2.12 -21.76 -17.16
CA ASP A 285 -3.02 -22.16 -18.24
C ASP A 285 -3.62 -20.97 -19.01
N MET A 286 -3.81 -19.83 -18.33
CA MET A 286 -4.28 -18.59 -18.95
C MET A 286 -3.20 -17.95 -19.85
N GLU A 287 -1.96 -17.87 -19.37
CA GLU A 287 -0.83 -17.30 -20.12
C GLU A 287 -0.53 -18.11 -21.40
N GLU A 288 -0.56 -19.45 -21.32
CA GLU A 288 -0.35 -20.32 -22.48
C GLU A 288 -1.40 -20.10 -23.59
N LYS A 289 -2.64 -19.74 -23.22
CA LYS A 289 -3.72 -19.48 -24.16
C LYS A 289 -3.63 -18.10 -24.81
N ASP A 290 -3.13 -17.09 -24.10
CA ASP A 290 -3.12 -15.71 -24.56
C ASP A 290 -1.93 -15.36 -25.48
N LYS A 291 -0.93 -16.26 -25.61
CA LYS A 291 0.29 -16.09 -26.45
C LYS A 291 1.07 -14.78 -26.22
N GLY A 292 0.76 -14.04 -25.16
CA GLY A 292 1.51 -12.88 -24.70
C GLY A 292 2.39 -13.29 -23.52
N PHE A 293 3.71 -13.27 -23.71
CA PHE A 293 4.70 -13.46 -22.63
C PHE A 293 4.74 -12.23 -21.71
N ALA A 294 3.62 -11.93 -21.07
CA ALA A 294 3.44 -10.77 -20.23
C ALA A 294 3.05 -11.21 -18.82
N HIS A 295 4.10 -11.53 -18.06
CA HIS A 295 4.21 -11.27 -16.62
C HIS A 295 3.83 -12.40 -15.64
N LEU A 296 4.52 -13.54 -15.72
CA LEU A 296 4.68 -14.43 -14.57
C LEU A 296 5.59 -13.80 -13.48
N PHE A 297 5.04 -12.91 -12.65
CA PHE A 297 5.69 -12.43 -11.41
C PHE A 297 5.06 -13.01 -10.13
N LEU A 298 3.96 -13.76 -10.23
CA LEU A 298 3.17 -14.19 -9.07
C LEU A 298 3.71 -15.45 -8.35
N ALA A 299 4.64 -16.20 -8.95
CA ALA A 299 5.13 -17.47 -8.39
C ALA A 299 6.47 -17.38 -7.60
N ALA A 300 7.13 -16.22 -7.55
CA ALA A 300 8.49 -16.11 -7.02
C ALA A 300 8.59 -15.71 -5.54
N ASP A 301 7.48 -15.35 -4.88
CA ASP A 301 7.50 -14.68 -3.56
C ASP A 301 6.95 -15.53 -2.39
N THR A 302 6.69 -16.83 -2.60
CA THR A 302 6.22 -17.73 -1.55
C THR A 302 7.38 -18.31 -0.70
N PRO A 303 7.38 -18.15 0.64
CA PRO A 303 8.48 -18.61 1.51
C PRO A 303 8.61 -20.14 1.65
N ARG A 304 7.71 -20.93 1.05
CA ARG A 304 7.67 -22.39 1.18
C ARG A 304 7.94 -23.08 -0.16
N LYS A 305 9.22 -23.34 -0.38
CA LYS A 305 9.84 -24.27 -1.34
C LYS A 305 9.75 -23.89 -2.83
N LYS A 306 10.92 -24.01 -3.47
CA LYS A 306 11.17 -24.18 -4.90
C LYS A 306 10.18 -25.18 -5.54
N LEU A 307 9.96 -25.01 -6.85
CA LEU A 307 8.90 -25.54 -7.72
C LEU A 307 7.64 -24.65 -7.60
N ILE A 308 7.34 -23.73 -8.53
CA ILE A 308 7.27 -23.87 -9.99
C ILE A 308 7.86 -22.60 -10.63
N ALA A 309 9.03 -22.75 -11.24
CA ALA A 309 9.64 -21.80 -12.15
C ALA A 309 10.53 -22.61 -13.11
N ILE A 310 9.90 -23.41 -13.96
CA ILE A 310 10.56 -24.05 -15.10
C ILE A 310 9.57 -23.96 -16.24
N GLY A 311 9.82 -23.07 -17.20
CA GLY A 311 8.92 -22.90 -18.32
C GLY A 311 9.21 -21.79 -19.34
N ALA A 312 10.21 -20.91 -19.19
CA ALA A 312 10.61 -20.02 -20.29
C ALA A 312 11.98 -19.31 -20.13
N ILE A 313 12.96 -19.90 -19.43
CA ILE A 313 14.36 -19.46 -19.52
C ILE A 313 15.18 -20.71 -19.76
N ASP A 314 15.33 -21.09 -21.03
CA ASP A 314 16.47 -21.89 -21.54
C ASP A 314 16.45 -22.11 -23.08
N CYS A 315 15.47 -21.57 -23.83
CA CYS A 315 15.44 -21.77 -25.29
C CYS A 315 15.95 -20.63 -26.18
N LEU A 316 16.27 -19.43 -25.67
CA LEU A 316 16.85 -18.37 -26.52
C LEU A 316 17.91 -17.59 -25.75
N GLY A 317 19.16 -18.04 -25.87
CA GLY A 317 20.34 -17.34 -25.39
C GLY A 317 20.53 -15.98 -26.04
N LEU A 318 19.87 -14.95 -25.51
CA LEU A 318 20.14 -13.56 -25.82
C LEU A 318 20.39 -12.79 -24.53
N THR A 319 21.68 -12.69 -24.18
CA THR A 319 22.20 -11.56 -23.44
C THR A 319 21.85 -10.29 -24.21
N THR A 320 20.94 -9.47 -23.69
CA THR A 320 20.84 -8.08 -24.16
C THR A 320 20.84 -7.16 -22.96
N THR A 321 22.05 -6.70 -22.65
CA THR A 321 22.32 -5.51 -21.86
C THR A 321 21.65 -4.32 -22.57
N LEU A 322 20.58 -3.78 -22.01
CA LEU A 322 20.08 -2.45 -22.42
C LEU A 322 20.80 -1.40 -21.57
N ILE A 323 21.98 -1.00 -22.07
CA ILE A 323 22.65 0.24 -21.70
C ILE A 323 21.91 1.36 -22.45
N ILE A 324 21.32 2.32 -21.73
CA ILE A 324 20.86 3.59 -22.30
C ILE A 324 21.76 4.70 -21.72
N PRO A 325 22.29 5.63 -22.55
CA PRO A 325 23.42 6.47 -22.18
C PRO A 325 23.05 7.58 -21.19
N SER A 326 24.05 7.95 -20.39
CA SER A 326 24.12 9.11 -19.51
C SER A 326 23.65 10.42 -20.17
N TRP A 327 22.75 11.16 -19.51
CA TRP A 327 22.49 12.58 -19.80
C TRP A 327 22.34 13.40 -18.52
N THR A 328 22.86 14.62 -18.60
CA THR A 328 23.18 15.58 -17.56
C THR A 328 21.97 16.21 -16.85
N PHE A 329 22.17 16.46 -15.55
CA PHE A 329 21.30 17.18 -14.62
C PHE A 329 20.75 18.50 -15.16
N LEU A 330 19.46 18.73 -14.92
CA LEU A 330 18.89 20.06 -14.66
C LEU A 330 17.92 19.95 -13.48
N SER A 331 18.24 20.73 -12.45
CA SER A 331 17.59 20.78 -11.15
C SER A 331 16.24 21.52 -11.15
N SER A 332 15.46 21.24 -10.11
CA SER A 332 14.23 21.91 -9.59
C SER A 332 12.90 21.35 -10.10
N GLY A 333 11.86 21.09 -9.28
CA GLY A 333 11.60 21.47 -7.89
C GLY A 333 10.99 20.34 -7.03
N PRO A 334 11.57 20.00 -5.86
CA PRO A 334 11.07 18.96 -4.93
C PRO A 334 9.92 19.38 -4.01
N GLU A 335 9.38 20.60 -4.11
CA GLU A 335 8.76 21.26 -2.95
C GLU A 335 7.42 20.67 -2.49
N ALA A 336 6.52 20.26 -3.38
CA ALA A 336 5.22 19.70 -2.97
C ALA A 336 5.36 18.31 -2.33
N PHE A 337 6.15 17.42 -2.93
CA PHE A 337 6.46 16.10 -2.38
C PHE A 337 7.32 16.21 -1.12
N ALA A 338 8.29 17.14 -1.08
CA ALA A 338 9.10 17.37 0.10
C ALA A 338 8.28 17.97 1.26
N ILE A 339 7.29 18.84 1.00
CA ILE A 339 6.40 19.37 2.06
C ILE A 339 5.49 18.25 2.57
N PHE A 340 4.91 17.45 1.67
CA PHE A 340 4.09 16.31 2.06
C PHE A 340 4.92 15.29 2.86
N HIS A 341 6.06 14.85 2.31
CA HIS A 341 6.97 13.88 2.93
C HIS A 341 7.55 14.42 4.23
N LYS A 342 7.96 15.70 4.32
CA LYS A 342 8.40 16.29 5.59
C LYS A 342 7.29 16.38 6.63
N LYS A 343 6.07 16.78 6.27
CA LYS A 343 4.94 16.81 7.22
C LYS A 343 4.56 15.40 7.67
N PHE A 344 4.54 14.46 6.74
CA PHE A 344 4.23 13.06 6.97
C PHE A 344 5.31 12.37 7.82
N VAL A 345 6.59 12.58 7.50
CA VAL A 345 7.72 12.09 8.29
C VAL A 345 7.80 12.75 9.65
N ALA A 346 7.63 14.07 9.75
CA ALA A 346 7.61 14.77 11.04
C ALA A 346 6.44 14.27 11.89
N HIS A 347 5.27 14.07 11.29
CA HIS A 347 4.12 13.46 11.93
C HIS A 347 4.45 12.05 12.42
N LEU A 348 5.00 11.18 11.56
CA LEU A 348 5.41 9.84 11.93
C LEU A 348 6.48 9.84 13.04
N LEU A 349 7.52 10.68 12.96
CA LEU A 349 8.58 10.76 13.97
C LEU A 349 8.11 11.34 15.31
N SER A 350 7.03 12.13 15.30
CA SER A 350 6.37 12.63 16.52
C SER A 350 5.48 11.57 17.21
N LEU A 351 5.33 10.38 16.62
CA LEU A 351 4.56 9.27 17.20
C LEU A 351 5.17 8.81 18.54
N PRO A 352 4.37 8.73 19.62
CA PRO A 352 4.83 8.21 20.92
C PRO A 352 5.38 6.79 20.86
N LEU A 353 4.87 5.95 19.95
CA LEU A 353 5.39 4.58 19.72
C LEU A 353 6.82 4.55 19.21
N LEU A 354 7.24 5.60 18.50
CA LEU A 354 8.62 5.74 18.04
C LEU A 354 9.51 6.48 19.05
N GLN A 355 8.92 7.17 20.03
CA GLN A 355 9.64 7.85 21.11
C GLN A 355 9.84 6.97 22.35
N LYS A 356 9.02 5.93 22.56
CA LYS A 356 9.04 5.08 23.77
C LYS A 356 10.23 4.12 23.92
N ASN A 357 11.23 4.18 23.04
CA ASN A 357 12.47 3.40 23.15
C ASN A 357 13.73 4.30 23.00
N ILE A 358 13.69 5.51 23.57
CA ILE A 358 14.90 6.29 23.87
C ILE A 358 15.15 6.19 25.37
#